data_AF-A0A9X3EXV2-F1
#
_entry.id   AF-A0A9X3EXV2-F1
#
_cell.length_a   1.000
_cell.length_b   1.000
_cell.length_c   1.000
_cell.angle_alpha   90.00
_cell.angle_beta   90.00
_cell.angle_gamma   90.00
#
_symmetry.space_group_name_H-M   'P 1'
#
loop_
_entity.id
_entity.type
_entity.pdbx_description
1 polymer ?
#
loop_
_entity_poly.entity_id
_entity_poly.type
_entity_poly.pdbx_seq_one_letter_code
_entity_poly.pdbx_strand_id
1 'polypeptide(L)'
;MPTHDHPEGIKGAQALAVAVFLARRGADKRKIRDEIEDRFGYDLRRQVATIRPGYSFDVTCQGSVPEAIIAFLDSDDVESAIRLAISLGGDADTLACMAGAVAQAFYKQVPEAIVTGVEQRLRPELWQLLQEFCARYQVPA
;
A
#
# COMPACT_ATOMS: atom_id res chain seq x y z
N MET A 1 6.58 1.04 22.78
CA MET A 1 5.30 1.76 22.83
C MET A 1 5.02 2.29 21.43
N PRO A 2 3.80 2.20 20.89
CA PRO A 2 3.49 2.81 19.60
C PRO A 2 3.63 4.34 19.67
N THR A 3 3.95 4.97 18.54
CA THR A 3 4.13 6.43 18.44
C THR A 3 2.83 7.17 18.14
N HIS A 4 1.75 6.45 17.78
CA HIS A 4 0.44 7.00 17.46
C HIS A 4 -0.65 6.17 18.13
N ASP A 5 -1.64 6.83 18.75
CA ASP A 5 -2.79 6.20 19.43
C ASP A 5 -4.15 6.82 19.05
N HIS A 6 -4.15 7.78 18.12
CA HIS A 6 -5.37 8.43 17.66
C HIS A 6 -6.30 7.42 16.93
N PRO A 7 -7.62 7.45 17.17
CA PRO A 7 -8.57 6.50 16.58
C PRO A 7 -8.46 6.37 15.06
N GLU A 8 -8.33 7.48 14.34
CA GLU A 8 -8.17 7.46 12.87
C GLU A 8 -6.85 6.84 12.42
N GLY A 9 -5.78 6.95 13.22
CA GLY A 9 -4.50 6.28 12.96
C GLY A 9 -4.61 4.76 13.11
N ILE A 10 -5.29 4.30 14.17
CA ILE A 10 -5.56 2.87 14.40
C ILE A 10 -6.45 2.32 13.28
N LYS A 11 -7.49 3.06 12.92
CA LYS A 11 -8.43 2.71 11.86
C LYS A 11 -7.74 2.54 10.50
N GLY A 12 -6.91 3.49 10.09
CA GLY A 12 -6.19 3.36 8.82
C GLY A 12 -5.13 2.26 8.84
N ALA A 13 -4.44 2.04 9.97
CA ALA A 13 -3.55 0.90 10.13
C ALA A 13 -4.28 -0.44 9.99
N GLN A 14 -5.48 -0.56 10.57
CA GLN A 14 -6.33 -1.74 10.43
C GLN A 14 -6.83 -1.92 9.00
N ALA A 15 -7.23 -0.85 8.31
CA ALA A 15 -7.69 -0.91 6.93
C ALA A 15 -6.59 -1.42 5.99
N LEU A 16 -5.36 -0.89 6.13
CA LEU A 16 -4.22 -1.34 5.34
C LEU A 16 -3.87 -2.82 5.64
N ALA A 17 -3.88 -3.21 6.92
CA ALA A 17 -3.64 -4.59 7.31
C ALA A 17 -4.68 -5.56 6.74
N VAL A 18 -5.97 -5.18 6.73
CA VAL A 18 -7.04 -5.95 6.10
C VAL A 18 -6.85 -6.04 4.60
N ALA A 19 -6.47 -4.94 3.93
CA ALA A 19 -6.20 -4.92 2.49
C ALA A 19 -5.10 -5.93 2.11
N VAL A 20 -3.96 -5.87 2.81
CA VAL A 20 -2.83 -6.80 2.61
C VAL A 20 -3.26 -8.24 2.92
N PHE A 21 -3.98 -8.47 4.01
CA PHE A 21 -4.44 -9.81 4.39
C PHE A 21 -5.35 -10.41 3.31
N LEU A 22 -6.35 -9.67 2.85
CA LEU A 22 -7.28 -10.13 1.82
C LEU A 22 -6.58 -10.38 0.48
N ALA A 23 -5.66 -9.49 0.08
CA ALA A 23 -4.82 -9.66 -1.10
C ALA A 23 -4.01 -10.96 -1.03
N ARG A 24 -3.34 -11.24 0.10
CA ARG A 24 -2.60 -12.50 0.31
C ARG A 24 -3.49 -13.74 0.28
N ARG A 25 -4.77 -13.61 0.64
CA ARG A 25 -5.76 -14.70 0.59
C ARG A 25 -6.41 -14.87 -0.78
N GLY A 26 -6.03 -14.07 -1.78
CA GLY A 26 -6.53 -14.17 -3.14
C GLY A 26 -7.89 -13.52 -3.37
N ALA A 27 -8.30 -12.59 -2.50
CA ALA A 27 -9.49 -11.79 -2.74
C ALA A 27 -9.30 -10.90 -3.98
N ASP A 28 -10.35 -10.73 -4.78
CA ASP A 28 -10.34 -9.78 -5.89
C ASP A 28 -10.39 -8.32 -5.38
N LYS A 29 -10.02 -7.36 -6.24
CA LYS A 29 -10.02 -5.93 -5.88
C LYS A 29 -11.37 -5.41 -5.41
N ARG A 30 -12.47 -5.91 -5.99
CA ARG A 30 -13.83 -5.55 -5.57
C ARG A 30 -14.06 -5.98 -4.12
N LYS A 31 -13.73 -7.22 -3.76
CA LYS A 31 -13.89 -7.74 -2.40
C LYS A 31 -13.02 -6.98 -1.40
N ILE A 32 -11.78 -6.63 -1.78
CA ILE A 32 -10.90 -5.81 -0.94
C ILE A 32 -11.53 -4.43 -0.70
N ARG A 33 -11.99 -3.77 -1.76
CA ARG A 33 -12.68 -2.48 -1.68
C ARG A 33 -13.88 -2.58 -0.75
N ASP A 34 -14.84 -3.45 -1.05
CA ASP A 34 -16.11 -3.55 -0.35
C ASP A 34 -15.90 -3.84 1.15
N GLU A 35 -14.95 -4.72 1.51
CA GLU A 35 -14.62 -5.00 2.93
C GLU A 35 -14.03 -3.79 3.66
N ILE A 36 -13.26 -2.94 2.98
CA ILE A 36 -12.67 -1.75 3.59
C ILE A 36 -13.73 -0.64 3.70
N GLU A 37 -14.58 -0.45 2.69
CA GLU A 37 -15.71 0.49 2.77
C GLU A 37 -16.65 0.11 3.92
N ASP A 38 -17.05 -1.17 4.01
CA ASP A 38 -18.02 -1.64 5.01
C ASP A 38 -17.50 -1.52 6.45
N ARG A 39 -16.21 -1.81 6.67
CA ARG A 39 -15.62 -1.83 8.03
C ARG A 39 -15.16 -0.46 8.51
N PHE A 40 -14.66 0.38 7.60
CA PHE A 40 -13.97 1.62 7.97
C PHE A 40 -14.65 2.87 7.40
N GLY A 41 -15.64 2.73 6.51
CA GLY A 41 -16.37 3.87 5.95
C GLY A 41 -15.53 4.77 5.03
N TYR A 42 -14.44 4.24 4.47
CA TYR A 42 -13.65 4.95 3.46
C TYR A 42 -14.37 4.95 2.12
N ASP A 43 -14.35 6.08 1.40
CA ASP A 43 -14.81 6.15 0.01
C ASP A 43 -13.66 5.73 -0.92
N LEU A 44 -13.75 4.50 -1.42
CA LEU A 44 -12.78 3.86 -2.30
C LEU A 44 -13.32 3.70 -3.74
N ARG A 45 -14.43 4.38 -4.08
CA ARG A 45 -15.01 4.37 -5.44
C ARG A 45 -14.47 5.49 -6.31
N ARG A 46 -13.71 6.41 -5.71
CA ARG A 46 -12.94 7.44 -6.42
C ARG A 46 -11.84 6.78 -7.25
N GLN A 47 -11.34 7.51 -8.24
CA GLN A 47 -10.21 7.10 -9.08
C GLN A 47 -9.06 8.07 -8.90
N VAL A 48 -7.82 7.59 -9.06
CA VAL A 48 -6.60 8.40 -9.02
C VAL A 48 -6.72 9.60 -9.95
N ALA A 49 -7.28 9.43 -11.14
CA ALA A 49 -7.51 10.50 -12.11
C ALA A 49 -8.39 11.64 -11.58
N THR A 50 -9.37 11.33 -10.72
CA THR A 50 -10.27 12.31 -10.10
C THR A 50 -9.70 12.95 -8.84
N ILE A 51 -8.79 12.25 -8.15
CA ILE A 51 -8.14 12.72 -6.92
C ILE A 51 -6.98 13.67 -7.26
N ARG A 52 -6.16 13.31 -8.25
CA ARG A 52 -4.92 13.99 -8.62
C ARG A 52 -5.04 15.52 -8.79
N PRO A 53 -6.10 16.09 -9.40
CA PRO A 53 -6.18 17.55 -9.59
C PRO A 53 -6.32 18.35 -8.29
N GLY A 54 -6.88 17.75 -7.24
CA GLY A 54 -7.20 18.44 -5.98
C GLY A 54 -6.42 17.94 -4.76
N TYR A 55 -5.61 16.89 -4.91
CA TYR A 55 -4.85 16.33 -3.81
C TYR A 55 -3.63 17.19 -3.47
N SER A 56 -3.52 17.56 -2.20
CA SER A 56 -2.38 18.27 -1.63
C SER A 56 -1.76 17.44 -0.51
N PHE A 57 -0.57 17.82 -0.06
CA PHE A 57 0.13 17.16 1.05
C PHE A 57 -0.77 17.04 2.30
N ASP A 58 -1.27 15.83 2.56
CA ASP A 58 -2.09 15.48 3.72
C ASP A 58 -1.39 14.40 4.54
N VAL A 59 -0.92 14.79 5.72
CA VAL A 59 -0.20 13.91 6.67
C VAL A 59 -1.15 13.07 7.53
N THR A 60 -2.46 13.28 7.40
CA THR A 60 -3.44 12.56 8.20
C THR A 60 -3.69 11.17 7.64
N CYS A 61 -3.94 10.23 8.54
CA CYS A 61 -4.22 8.85 8.16
C CYS A 61 -5.45 8.75 7.24
N GLN A 62 -6.49 9.53 7.53
CA GLN A 62 -7.74 9.56 6.76
C GLN A 62 -7.61 10.17 5.35
N GLY A 63 -6.58 10.97 5.10
CA GLY A 63 -6.29 11.56 3.79
C GLY A 63 -5.20 10.84 3.00
N SER A 64 -4.47 9.90 3.62
CA SER A 64 -3.39 9.14 2.96
C SER A 64 -3.73 7.66 2.74
N VAL A 65 -4.36 6.99 3.72
CA VAL A 65 -4.65 5.55 3.63
C VAL A 65 -5.64 5.22 2.51
N PRO A 66 -6.80 5.89 2.38
CA PRO A 66 -7.73 5.56 1.29
C PRO A 66 -7.11 5.82 -0.09
N GLU A 67 -6.29 6.86 -0.23
CA GLU A 67 -5.66 7.30 -1.47
C GLU A 67 -4.61 6.29 -1.95
N ALA A 68 -3.82 5.74 -1.02
CA ALA A 68 -2.91 4.64 -1.32
C ALA A 68 -3.64 3.35 -1.72
N ILE A 69 -4.76 3.04 -1.05
CA ILE A 69 -5.59 1.87 -1.41
C ILE A 69 -6.22 2.08 -2.79
N ILE A 70 -6.70 3.29 -3.12
CA ILE A 70 -7.24 3.63 -4.44
C ILE A 70 -6.16 3.52 -5.52
N ALA A 71 -4.93 3.98 -5.26
CA ALA A 71 -3.81 3.78 -6.18
C ALA A 71 -3.56 2.30 -6.48
N PHE A 72 -3.67 1.42 -5.47
CA PHE A 72 -3.66 -0.03 -5.69
C PHE A 72 -4.89 -0.49 -6.50
N LEU A 73 -6.10 -0.05 -6.17
CA LEU A 73 -7.32 -0.48 -6.86
C LEU A 73 -7.30 -0.12 -8.35
N ASP A 74 -6.72 1.03 -8.72
CA ASP A 74 -6.60 1.52 -10.10
C ASP A 74 -5.37 0.95 -10.86
N SER A 75 -4.48 0.23 -10.19
CA SER A 75 -3.24 -0.32 -10.80
C SER A 75 -3.47 -1.56 -11.66
N ASP A 76 -2.48 -2.00 -12.43
CA ASP A 76 -2.50 -3.30 -13.13
C ASP A 76 -1.37 -4.23 -12.67
N ASP A 77 -0.37 -3.69 -11.98
CA ASP A 77 0.79 -4.38 -11.44
C ASP A 77 1.42 -3.57 -10.28
N VAL A 78 2.50 -4.08 -9.68
CA VAL A 78 3.17 -3.42 -8.56
C VAL A 78 3.74 -2.06 -8.94
N GLU A 79 4.36 -1.94 -10.12
CA GLU A 79 5.00 -0.70 -10.55
C GLU A 79 3.96 0.39 -10.83
N SER A 80 2.88 0.06 -11.52
CA SER A 80 1.77 0.98 -11.77
C SER A 80 1.10 1.43 -10.47
N ALA A 81 0.93 0.56 -9.47
CA ALA A 81 0.43 0.97 -8.15
C ALA A 81 1.32 2.03 -7.49
N ILE A 82 2.64 1.79 -7.48
CA ILE A 82 3.64 2.71 -6.94
C ILE A 82 3.63 4.03 -7.73
N ARG A 83 3.61 3.98 -9.07
CA ARG A 83 3.58 5.16 -9.93
C ARG A 83 2.29 5.97 -9.76
N LEU A 84 1.15 5.31 -9.63
CA LEU A 84 -0.14 5.96 -9.37
C LEU A 84 -0.12 6.68 -8.02
N ALA A 85 0.38 6.03 -6.97
CA ALA A 85 0.52 6.63 -5.65
C ALA A 85 1.46 7.86 -5.69
N ILE A 86 2.64 7.75 -6.32
CA ILE A 86 3.57 8.87 -6.50
C ILE A 86 2.92 10.00 -7.31
N SER A 87 2.11 9.67 -8.32
CA SER A 87 1.46 10.66 -9.18
C SER A 87 0.43 11.54 -8.46
N LEU A 88 -0.05 11.12 -7.28
CA LEU A 88 -0.91 11.94 -6.44
C LEU A 88 -0.12 13.10 -5.79
N GLY A 89 1.20 12.94 -5.62
CA GLY A 89 2.02 13.90 -4.89
C GLY A 89 1.83 13.78 -3.38
N GLY A 90 1.99 14.89 -2.65
CA GLY A 90 1.89 14.88 -1.19
C GLY A 90 3.02 14.09 -0.52
N ASP A 91 2.69 13.31 0.50
CA ASP A 91 3.59 12.38 1.20
C ASP A 91 3.78 11.11 0.34
N ALA A 92 4.43 11.31 -0.80
CA ALA A 92 4.48 10.32 -1.87
C ALA A 92 5.20 9.03 -1.46
N ASP A 93 6.20 9.11 -0.58
CA ASP A 93 6.89 7.94 -0.05
C ASP A 93 5.98 7.10 0.85
N THR A 94 5.18 7.74 1.72
CA THR A 94 4.20 7.03 2.55
C THR A 94 3.10 6.39 1.68
N LEU A 95 2.55 7.13 0.71
CA LEU A 95 1.53 6.61 -0.20
C LEU A 95 2.06 5.42 -1.01
N ALA A 96 3.25 5.56 -1.61
CA ALA A 96 3.86 4.51 -2.42
C ALA A 96 4.20 3.27 -1.60
N CYS A 97 4.65 3.44 -0.35
CA CYS A 97 4.92 2.33 0.57
C CYS A 97 3.63 1.53 0.85
N MET A 98 2.54 2.21 1.18
CA MET A 98 1.25 1.57 1.45
C MET A 98 0.65 0.89 0.21
N ALA A 99 0.58 1.61 -0.92
CA ALA A 99 0.07 1.07 -2.17
C ALA A 99 0.89 -0.14 -2.65
N GLY A 100 2.22 -0.02 -2.58
CA GLY A 100 3.16 -1.09 -2.93
C GLY A 100 2.99 -2.34 -2.05
N ALA A 101 2.74 -2.18 -0.74
CA ALA A 101 2.52 -3.31 0.15
C ALA A 101 1.25 -4.10 -0.22
N VAL A 102 0.14 -3.42 -0.53
CA VAL A 102 -1.10 -4.08 -0.97
C VAL A 102 -0.92 -4.70 -2.36
N ALA A 103 -0.26 -3.98 -3.28
CA ALA A 103 -0.01 -4.43 -4.63
C ALA A 103 0.91 -5.67 -4.67
N GLN A 104 2.00 -5.69 -3.89
CA GLN A 104 2.89 -6.84 -3.80
C GLN A 104 2.14 -8.07 -3.26
N ALA A 105 1.29 -7.89 -2.24
CA ALA A 105 0.48 -8.96 -1.71
C ALA A 105 -0.52 -9.54 -2.74
N PHE A 106 -1.03 -8.69 -3.63
CA PHE A 106 -2.03 -9.05 -4.64
C PHE A 106 -1.39 -9.66 -5.90
N TYR A 107 -0.44 -8.95 -6.53
CA TYR A 107 0.19 -9.34 -7.79
C TYR A 107 1.33 -10.35 -7.61
N LYS A 108 1.94 -10.43 -6.43
CA LYS A 108 2.98 -11.40 -6.03
C LYS A 108 4.28 -11.34 -6.85
N GLN A 109 4.40 -10.38 -7.76
CA GLN A 109 5.56 -10.19 -8.62
C GLN A 109 5.96 -8.72 -8.59
N VAL A 110 7.17 -8.46 -8.13
CA VAL A 110 7.80 -7.14 -8.20
C VAL A 110 8.79 -7.16 -9.37
N PRO A 111 8.81 -6.14 -10.24
CA PRO A 111 9.79 -6.06 -11.32
C PRO A 111 11.22 -6.17 -10.79
N GLU A 112 12.04 -7.03 -11.42
CA GLU A 112 13.42 -7.32 -10.98
C GLU A 112 14.26 -6.04 -10.86
N ALA A 113 14.11 -5.09 -11.79
CA ALA A 113 14.81 -3.81 -11.74
C ALA A 113 14.51 -3.01 -10.46
N ILE A 114 13.29 -3.10 -9.92
CA ILE A 114 12.93 -2.49 -8.64
C ILE A 114 13.61 -3.24 -7.49
N VAL A 115 13.57 -4.58 -7.51
CA VAL A 115 14.19 -5.43 -6.48
C VAL A 115 15.70 -5.17 -6.40
N THR A 116 16.42 -5.27 -7.52
CA THR A 116 17.86 -4.98 -7.62
C THR A 116 18.16 -3.54 -7.20
N GLY A 117 17.30 -2.59 -7.59
CA GLY A 117 17.44 -1.20 -7.19
C GLY A 117 17.33 -1.00 -5.67
N VAL A 118 16.44 -1.73 -5.00
CA VAL A 118 16.30 -1.72 -3.55
C VAL A 118 17.50 -2.40 -2.89
N GLU A 119 17.91 -3.58 -3.35
CA GLU A 119 19.08 -4.32 -2.82
C GLU A 119 20.35 -3.47 -2.82
N GLN A 120 20.59 -2.70 -3.89
CA GLN A 120 21.77 -1.83 -4.00
C GLN A 120 21.74 -0.61 -3.07
N ARG A 121 20.55 -0.18 -2.62
CA ARG A 121 20.35 1.02 -1.78
C ARG A 121 20.18 0.69 -0.31
N LEU A 122 19.61 -0.49 -0.02
CA LEU A 122 19.32 -0.92 1.33
C LEU A 122 20.62 -1.36 2.01
N ARG A 123 20.74 -1.08 3.31
CA ARG A 123 21.89 -1.58 4.08
C ARG A 123 21.86 -3.12 4.10
N PRO A 124 23.02 -3.81 4.01
CA PRO A 124 23.06 -5.26 3.95
C PRO A 124 22.28 -5.96 5.07
N GLU A 125 22.29 -5.41 6.28
CA GLU A 125 21.58 -6.00 7.43
C GLU A 125 20.06 -5.92 7.30
N LEU A 126 19.55 -4.84 6.68
CA LEU A 126 18.12 -4.69 6.41
C LEU A 126 17.67 -5.57 5.24
N TRP A 127 18.55 -5.78 4.24
CA TRP A 127 18.29 -6.72 3.15
C TRP A 127 18.21 -8.16 3.66
N GLN A 128 19.18 -8.56 4.48
CA GLN A 128 19.17 -9.87 5.13
C GLN A 128 17.91 -10.05 6.00
N LEU A 129 17.54 -9.05 6.80
CA LEU A 129 16.31 -9.09 7.61
C LEU A 129 15.05 -9.27 6.75
N LEU A 130 14.96 -8.58 5.62
CA LEU A 130 13.85 -8.74 4.67
C LEU A 130 13.79 -10.17 4.12
N GLN A 131 14.94 -10.72 3.69
CA GLN A 131 15.03 -12.09 3.18
C GLN A 131 14.62 -13.12 4.24
N GLU A 132 15.11 -12.98 5.47
CA GLU A 132 14.74 -13.85 6.60
C GLU A 132 13.25 -13.77 6.93
N PHE A 133 12.67 -12.57 6.89
CA PHE A 133 11.23 -12.37 7.09
C PHE A 133 10.43 -13.06 5.98
N CYS A 134 10.78 -12.85 4.71
CA CYS A 134 10.10 -13.46 3.57
C CYS A 134 10.19 -15.00 3.63
N ALA A 135 11.36 -15.55 3.95
CA ALA A 135 11.54 -16.99 4.11
C ALA A 135 10.70 -17.56 5.26
N ARG A 136 10.69 -16.90 6.43
CA ARG A 136 9.92 -17.34 7.60
C ARG A 136 8.41 -17.34 7.37
N TYR A 137 7.90 -16.32 6.66
CA TYR A 137 6.46 -16.10 6.48
C TYR A 137 5.95 -16.44 5.07
N GLN A 138 6.79 -17.09 4.27
CA GLN A 138 6.49 -17.53 2.90
C GLN A 138 5.91 -16.39 2.05
N VAL A 139 6.54 -15.21 2.15
CA VAL A 139 6.20 -14.06 1.30
C VAL A 139 7.05 -14.18 0.03
N PRO A 140 6.45 -14.09 -1.18
CA PRO A 140 7.21 -14.05 -2.43
C PRO A 140 8.19 -12.88 -2.37
N ALA A 141 9.48 -13.18 -2.45
CA ALA A 141 10.55 -12.18 -2.54
C ALA A 141 10.66 -11.67 -3.98
#